data_AF-A0A5C9DLY0-F1
#
_entry.id   AF-A0A5C9DLY0-F1
#
_cell.length_a   1.000
_cell.length_b   1.000
_cell.length_c   1.000
_cell.angle_alpha   90.00
_cell.angle_beta   90.00
_cell.angle_gamma   90.00
#
_symmetry.space_group_name_H-M   'P 1'
#
loop_
_entity.id
_entity.type
_entity.pdbx_description
1 polymer ?
#
loop_
_entity_poly.entity_id
_entity_poly.type
_entity_poly.pdbx_seq_one_letter_code
_entity_poly.pdbx_strand_id
1 'polypeptide(L)'
;MRDTPKTKLIIYLACTFGLSAVFYGIIIAKGFRAFGGLAVFGLMWCPAVGAVAARLATQGNLRGMGWGLGGQGLAGLRWIAAAYALPIVAGLVVYGIVWLTGIGGFSTARMMDSPLGAPGLGGGFLGTLGRLLTVGFLFSVLSAFGEELGWRGLMMPEMAKIMDFRGVSLWGGLIWAVYHYPIILFSGYHSSAPLWYGTIMFTLTVLAVSIVFAWLRPPGSPGNSAWAW
;
A
#
# COMPACT_ATOMS: atom_id res chain seq x y z
N MET A 1 -4.83 17.28 -23.97
CA MET A 1 -5.17 15.83 -24.04
C MET A 1 -6.65 15.66 -23.75
N ARG A 2 -7.33 14.63 -24.29
CA ARG A 2 -8.76 14.40 -23.95
C ARG A 2 -8.85 13.93 -22.50
N ASP A 3 -9.74 14.55 -21.73
CA ASP A 3 -10.01 14.14 -20.35
C ASP A 3 -10.91 12.89 -20.31
N THR A 4 -10.33 11.73 -20.63
CA THR A 4 -11.03 10.43 -20.53
C THR A 4 -10.41 9.57 -19.42
N PRO A 5 -11.19 8.70 -18.74
CA PRO A 5 -10.65 7.80 -17.73
C PRO A 5 -9.50 6.93 -18.26
N LYS A 6 -9.61 6.45 -19.50
CA LYS A 6 -8.55 5.65 -20.15
C LYS A 6 -7.26 6.45 -20.34
N THR A 7 -7.36 7.68 -20.84
CA THR A 7 -6.20 8.57 -21.02
C THR A 7 -5.53 8.88 -19.68
N LYS A 8 -6.33 9.20 -18.64
CA LYS A 8 -5.83 9.41 -17.28
C LYS A 8 -5.06 8.21 -16.74
N LEU A 9 -5.63 7.01 -16.88
CA LEU A 9 -5.00 5.76 -16.41
C LEU A 9 -3.69 5.47 -17.15
N ILE A 10 -3.63 5.68 -18.47
CA ILE A 10 -2.40 5.47 -19.24
C ILE A 10 -1.28 6.40 -18.75
N ILE A 11 -1.57 7.70 -18.63
CA ILE A 11 -0.59 8.69 -18.16
C ILE A 11 -0.15 8.35 -16.73
N TYR A 12 -1.12 8.04 -15.87
CA TYR A 12 -0.86 7.63 -14.49
C TYR A 12 0.10 6.45 -14.42
N LEU A 13 -0.21 5.34 -15.08
CA LEU A 13 0.61 4.13 -15.05
C LEU A 13 1.99 4.39 -15.67
N ALA A 14 2.06 5.12 -16.79
CA ALA A 14 3.33 5.47 -17.41
C ALA A 14 4.23 6.29 -16.47
N CYS A 15 3.67 7.32 -15.81
CA CYS A 15 4.40 8.12 -14.84
C CYS A 15 4.79 7.30 -13.61
N THR A 16 3.86 6.52 -13.03
CA THR A 16 4.12 5.72 -11.83
C THR A 16 5.21 4.68 -12.09
N PHE A 17 5.09 3.85 -13.13
CA PHE A 17 6.09 2.82 -13.43
C PHE A 17 7.41 3.43 -13.93
N GLY A 18 7.36 4.51 -14.72
CA GLY A 18 8.55 5.21 -15.20
C GLY A 18 9.39 5.82 -14.08
N LEU A 19 8.75 6.51 -13.13
CA LEU A 19 9.42 7.03 -11.93
C LEU A 19 9.92 5.90 -11.03
N SER A 20 9.09 4.86 -10.85
CA SER A 20 9.44 3.71 -10.00
C SER A 20 10.65 2.95 -10.52
N ALA A 21 10.87 2.90 -11.84
CA ALA A 21 12.04 2.26 -12.45
C ALA A 21 13.38 2.80 -11.91
N VAL A 22 13.47 4.10 -11.63
CA VAL A 22 14.66 4.73 -11.04
C VAL A 22 14.91 4.16 -9.64
N PHE A 23 13.87 4.10 -8.81
CA PHE A 23 13.97 3.57 -7.45
C PHE A 23 14.20 2.05 -7.44
N TYR A 24 13.58 1.30 -8.35
CA TYR A 24 13.89 -0.13 -8.53
C TYR A 24 15.37 -0.33 -8.81
N GLY A 25 15.95 0.42 -9.76
CA GLY A 25 17.39 0.33 -10.07
C GLY A 25 18.27 0.59 -8.85
N ILE A 26 17.95 1.62 -8.06
CA ILE A 26 18.67 1.94 -6.81
C ILE A 26 18.55 0.80 -5.79
N ILE A 27 17.33 0.31 -5.55
CA ILE A 27 17.03 -0.72 -4.56
C ILE A 27 17.67 -2.06 -4.94
N ILE A 28 17.63 -2.43 -6.22
CA ILE A 28 18.26 -3.64 -6.74
C ILE A 28 19.79 -3.54 -6.61
N ALA A 29 20.39 -2.39 -6.93
CA ALA A 29 21.84 -2.21 -6.92
C ALA A 29 22.44 -2.06 -5.51
N LYS A 30 21.74 -1.40 -4.58
CA LYS A 30 22.24 -1.05 -3.24
C LYS A 30 21.55 -1.81 -2.10
N GLY A 31 20.55 -2.63 -2.42
CA GLY A 31 19.73 -3.38 -1.48
C GLY A 31 18.52 -2.61 -0.94
N PHE A 32 17.60 -3.34 -0.29
CA PHE A 32 16.33 -2.83 0.21
C PHE A 32 16.45 -1.66 1.22
N ARG A 33 17.58 -1.58 1.94
CA ARG A 33 17.87 -0.50 2.91
C ARG A 33 18.69 0.64 2.30
N ALA A 34 18.74 0.76 0.97
CA ALA A 34 19.45 1.84 0.29
C ALA A 34 19.08 3.21 0.87
N PHE A 35 20.10 3.98 1.23
CA PHE A 35 19.97 5.30 1.88
C PHE A 35 19.11 5.26 3.16
N GLY A 36 19.24 4.21 3.98
CA GLY A 36 18.45 4.05 5.20
C GLY A 36 16.97 3.78 4.96
N GLY A 37 16.59 3.35 3.75
CA GLY A 37 15.20 3.10 3.35
C GLY A 37 14.55 4.25 2.56
N LEU A 38 15.26 5.36 2.34
CA LEU A 38 14.73 6.49 1.56
C LEU A 38 14.42 6.12 0.11
N ALA A 39 15.12 5.15 -0.47
CA ALA A 39 14.80 4.67 -1.81
C ALA A 39 13.43 3.98 -1.87
N VAL A 40 13.09 3.18 -0.85
CA VAL A 40 11.77 2.54 -0.72
C VAL A 40 10.70 3.61 -0.45
N PHE A 41 10.99 4.57 0.42
CA PHE A 41 10.09 5.70 0.65
C PHE A 41 9.78 6.46 -0.65
N GLY A 42 10.80 6.80 -1.45
CA GLY A 42 10.62 7.44 -2.75
C GLY A 42 9.84 6.58 -3.74
N LEU A 43 10.08 5.28 -3.76
CA LEU A 43 9.32 4.32 -4.56
C LEU A 43 7.82 4.40 -4.20
N MET A 44 7.48 4.30 -2.92
CA MET A 44 6.09 4.35 -2.42
C MET A 44 5.37 5.66 -2.72
N TRP A 45 6.09 6.75 -3.00
CA TRP A 45 5.52 8.04 -3.40
C TRP A 45 5.36 8.22 -4.92
N CYS A 46 5.91 7.32 -5.74
CA CYS A 46 5.75 7.36 -7.20
C CYS A 46 4.27 7.29 -7.66
N PRO A 47 3.38 6.48 -7.03
CA PRO A 47 1.94 6.50 -7.33
C PRO A 47 1.29 7.88 -7.09
N ALA A 48 1.55 8.54 -5.95
CA ALA A 48 1.04 9.88 -5.69
C ALA A 48 1.49 10.90 -6.74
N VAL A 49 2.78 10.90 -7.10
CA VAL A 49 3.31 11.80 -8.13
C VAL A 49 2.68 11.51 -9.50
N GLY A 50 2.53 10.22 -9.85
CA GLY A 50 1.84 9.81 -11.07
C GLY A 50 0.39 10.29 -11.11
N ALA A 51 -0.32 10.26 -9.97
CA ALA A 51 -1.70 10.74 -9.88
C ALA A 51 -1.80 12.25 -10.10
N VAL A 52 -0.91 13.02 -9.46
CA VAL A 52 -0.81 14.47 -9.65
C VAL A 52 -0.50 14.80 -11.12
N ALA A 53 0.50 14.13 -11.70
CA ALA A 53 0.89 14.33 -13.10
C ALA A 53 -0.27 14.02 -14.07
N ALA A 54 -0.95 12.89 -13.90
CA ALA A 54 -2.09 12.52 -14.72
C ALA A 54 -3.22 13.56 -14.63
N ARG A 55 -3.55 14.04 -13.43
CA ARG A 55 -4.60 15.06 -13.23
C ARG A 55 -4.24 16.39 -13.89
N LEU A 56 -3.03 16.88 -13.67
CA LEU A 56 -2.58 18.13 -14.28
C LEU A 56 -2.55 18.01 -15.81
N ALA A 57 -2.08 16.89 -16.35
CA ALA A 57 -1.99 16.65 -17.79
C ALA A 57 -3.36 16.55 -18.49
N THR A 58 -4.38 16.01 -17.82
CA THR A 58 -5.70 15.80 -18.45
C THR A 58 -6.74 16.86 -18.11
N GLN A 59 -6.74 17.40 -16.88
CA GLN A 59 -7.75 18.36 -16.42
C GLN A 59 -7.18 19.74 -16.05
N GLY A 60 -5.84 19.90 -15.99
CA GLY A 60 -5.19 21.18 -15.69
C GLY A 60 -5.33 21.65 -14.24
N ASN A 61 -5.86 20.85 -13.32
CA ASN A 61 -6.00 21.20 -11.91
C ASN A 61 -6.01 19.94 -11.01
N LEU A 62 -6.06 20.14 -9.70
CA LEU A 62 -6.01 19.09 -8.68
C LEU A 62 -7.39 18.77 -8.04
N ARG A 63 -8.48 19.34 -8.59
CA ARG A 63 -9.83 19.14 -8.03
C ARG A 63 -10.32 17.71 -8.24
N GLY A 64 -11.15 17.23 -7.31
CA GLY A 64 -11.72 15.89 -7.39
C GLY A 64 -10.70 14.76 -7.20
N MET A 65 -9.48 15.07 -6.76
CA MET A 65 -8.68 14.11 -6.00
C MET A 65 -9.41 13.93 -4.68
N GLY A 66 -9.87 12.71 -4.41
CA GLY A 66 -10.79 12.47 -3.31
C GLY A 66 -10.20 12.65 -1.91
N TRP A 67 -9.11 13.40 -1.76
CA TRP A 67 -8.29 13.53 -0.56
C TRP A 67 -9.01 14.09 0.69
N GLY A 68 -10.29 14.46 0.60
CA GLY A 68 -11.09 14.89 1.75
C GLY A 68 -11.77 13.74 2.46
N LEU A 69 -11.67 13.70 3.79
CA LEU A 69 -12.49 12.85 4.67
C LEU A 69 -13.94 13.00 4.21
N GLY A 70 -14.47 11.98 3.52
CA GLY A 70 -15.74 12.09 2.82
C GLY A 70 -16.81 12.48 3.83
N GLY A 71 -17.71 13.39 3.42
CA GLY A 71 -18.79 13.94 4.26
C GLY A 71 -19.87 12.92 4.65
N GLN A 72 -19.49 11.71 5.04
CA GLN A 72 -20.36 10.58 5.37
C GLN A 72 -20.85 10.61 6.83
N GLY A 73 -20.41 11.60 7.62
CA GLY A 73 -20.79 11.74 9.03
C GLY A 73 -20.55 10.45 9.83
N LEU A 74 -21.47 10.10 10.73
CA LEU A 74 -21.40 8.86 11.52
C LEU A 74 -21.42 7.57 10.65
N ALA A 75 -21.98 7.62 9.45
CA ALA A 75 -22.04 6.45 8.56
C ALA A 75 -20.66 6.10 7.95
N GLY A 76 -19.71 7.04 7.96
CA GLY A 76 -18.31 6.79 7.59
C GLY A 76 -17.52 6.08 8.70
N LEU A 77 -17.90 6.27 9.96
CA LEU A 77 -17.17 5.69 11.11
C LEU A 77 -17.19 4.16 11.10
N ARG A 78 -18.28 3.52 10.64
CA ARG A 78 -18.34 2.06 10.52
C ARG A 78 -17.34 1.51 9.51
N TRP A 79 -17.07 2.26 8.43
CA TRP A 79 -16.13 1.85 7.38
C TRP A 79 -14.69 2.07 7.83
N ILE A 80 -14.41 3.17 8.52
CA ILE A 80 -13.13 3.41 9.18
C ILE A 80 -12.86 2.32 10.23
N ALA A 81 -13.86 1.98 11.05
CA ALA A 81 -13.76 0.92 12.04
C ALA A 81 -13.51 -0.44 11.38
N ALA A 82 -14.21 -0.76 10.29
CA ALA A 82 -13.97 -1.98 9.53
C ALA A 82 -12.56 -2.02 8.90
N ALA A 83 -12.12 -0.92 8.28
CA ALA A 83 -10.79 -0.79 7.68
C ALA A 83 -9.66 -0.97 8.71
N TYR A 84 -9.87 -0.50 9.94
CA TYR A 84 -8.93 -0.68 11.04
C TYR A 84 -8.99 -2.09 11.66
N ALA A 85 -10.20 -2.64 11.86
CA ALA A 85 -10.40 -3.93 12.53
C ALA A 85 -10.02 -5.14 11.64
N LEU A 86 -10.32 -5.10 10.34
CA LEU A 86 -10.08 -6.21 9.41
C LEU A 86 -8.62 -6.70 9.41
N PRO A 87 -7.58 -5.85 9.23
CA PRO A 87 -6.19 -6.32 9.25
C PRO A 87 -5.78 -6.86 10.62
N ILE A 88 -6.32 -6.32 11.72
CA ILE A 88 -6.04 -6.81 13.07
C ILE A 88 -6.62 -8.21 13.26
N VAL A 89 -7.90 -8.40 12.92
CA VAL A 89 -8.57 -9.71 13.04
C VAL A 89 -7.89 -10.74 12.13
N ALA A 90 -7.61 -10.39 10.87
CA ALA A 90 -6.91 -11.28 9.95
C ALA A 90 -5.53 -11.67 10.49
N GLY A 91 -4.76 -10.71 11.01
CA GLY A 91 -3.48 -10.96 11.63
C GLY A 91 -3.58 -11.89 12.85
N LEU A 92 -4.53 -11.62 13.76
CA LEU A 92 -4.75 -12.45 14.95
C LEU A 92 -5.15 -13.88 14.60
N VAL A 93 -5.97 -14.08 13.56
CA VAL A 93 -6.34 -15.43 13.09
C VAL A 93 -5.11 -16.16 12.56
N VAL A 94 -4.34 -15.54 11.66
CA VAL A 94 -3.15 -16.17 11.05
C VAL A 94 -2.08 -16.47 12.11
N TYR A 95 -1.68 -15.46 12.89
CA TYR A 95 -0.64 -15.63 13.91
C TYR A 95 -1.12 -16.49 15.08
N GLY A 96 -2.40 -16.43 15.44
CA GLY A 96 -3.00 -17.33 16.44
C GLY A 96 -2.87 -18.79 16.04
N ILE A 97 -3.17 -19.14 14.79
CA ILE A 97 -2.96 -20.50 14.27
C ILE A 97 -1.48 -20.88 14.33
N VAL A 98 -0.57 -19.99 13.90
CA VAL A 98 0.88 -20.25 13.92
C VAL A 98 1.38 -20.53 15.34
N TRP A 99 0.95 -19.75 16.33
CA TRP A 99 1.34 -19.93 17.74
C TRP A 99 0.74 -21.18 18.36
N LEU A 100 -0.55 -21.45 18.10
CA LEU A 100 -1.25 -22.62 18.66
C LEU A 100 -0.73 -23.95 18.07
N THR A 101 -0.31 -23.94 16.80
CA THR A 101 0.25 -25.13 16.13
C THR A 101 1.74 -25.32 16.40
N GLY A 102 2.42 -24.32 16.95
CA GLY A 102 3.87 -24.37 17.20
C GLY A 102 4.74 -24.28 15.94
N ILE A 103 4.15 -23.98 14.77
CA ILE A 103 4.88 -23.86 13.49
C ILE A 103 5.76 -22.59 13.48
N GLY A 104 5.44 -21.62 14.33
CA GLY A 104 6.26 -20.42 14.52
C GLY A 104 6.01 -19.76 15.88
N GLY A 105 6.92 -18.89 16.29
CA GLY A 105 6.88 -18.21 17.59
C GLY A 105 7.14 -16.72 17.50
N PHE A 106 6.77 -16.00 18.55
CA PHE A 106 7.09 -14.58 18.69
C PHE A 106 8.52 -14.39 19.20
N SER A 107 9.35 -13.65 18.46
CA SER A 107 10.75 -13.39 18.82
C SER A 107 10.93 -11.94 19.25
N THR A 108 11.05 -11.74 20.57
CA THR A 108 11.41 -10.45 21.16
C THR A 108 12.78 -9.97 20.70
N ALA A 109 13.74 -10.89 20.52
CA ALA A 109 15.08 -10.59 20.00
C ALA A 109 15.01 -9.94 18.60
N ARG A 110 14.28 -10.54 17.65
CA ARG A 110 14.14 -9.97 16.30
C ARG A 110 13.45 -8.60 16.30
N MET A 111 12.52 -8.37 17.23
CA MET A 111 11.89 -7.06 17.39
C MET A 111 12.90 -6.02 17.88
N MET A 112 13.77 -6.41 18.82
CA MET A 112 14.81 -5.57 19.40
C MET A 112 15.98 -5.29 18.43
N ASP A 113 16.22 -6.16 17.45
CA ASP A 113 17.21 -5.95 16.39
C ASP A 113 16.80 -4.89 15.35
N SER A 114 15.60 -4.32 15.46
CA SER A 114 15.14 -3.24 14.58
C SER A 114 15.85 -1.90 14.87
N PRO A 115 15.91 -0.95 13.92
CA PRO A 115 16.44 0.39 14.18
C PRO A 115 15.75 1.11 15.35
N LEU A 116 14.47 0.80 15.59
CA LEU A 116 13.68 1.33 16.70
C LEU A 116 13.89 0.56 18.01
N GLY A 117 14.61 -0.57 17.98
CA GLY A 117 15.05 -1.33 19.14
C GLY A 117 16.53 -1.12 19.51
N ALA A 118 17.22 -0.22 18.80
CA ALA A 118 18.66 -0.03 18.94
C ALA A 118 19.10 0.17 20.41
N PRO A 119 20.23 -0.44 20.85
CA PRO A 119 20.65 -0.46 22.26
C PRO A 119 20.72 0.92 22.94
N GLY A 120 21.01 1.99 22.19
CA GLY A 120 21.11 3.36 22.70
C GLY A 120 19.77 4.06 22.98
N LEU A 121 18.63 3.46 22.61
CA LEU A 121 17.30 4.07 22.79
C LEU A 121 16.64 3.73 24.13
N GLY A 122 17.19 2.79 24.89
CA GLY A 122 16.67 2.36 26.20
C GLY A 122 15.27 1.72 26.17
N GLY A 123 14.81 1.30 27.35
CA GLY A 123 13.44 0.82 27.59
C GLY A 123 13.16 -0.65 27.26
N GLY A 124 14.16 -1.42 26.82
CA GLY A 124 14.04 -2.86 26.56
C GLY A 124 12.88 -3.21 25.61
N PHE A 125 12.16 -4.29 25.93
CA PHE A 125 10.99 -4.74 25.17
C PHE A 125 9.90 -3.67 25.10
N LEU A 126 9.48 -3.11 26.25
CA LEU A 126 8.36 -2.15 26.31
C LEU A 126 8.67 -0.83 25.60
N GLY A 127 9.91 -0.33 25.71
CA GLY A 127 10.34 0.87 25.00
C GLY A 127 10.37 0.65 23.48
N THR A 128 10.86 -0.50 23.03
CA THR A 128 10.87 -0.85 21.60
C THR A 128 9.46 -1.00 21.06
N LEU A 129 8.58 -1.69 21.79
CA LEU A 129 7.18 -1.83 21.43
C LEU A 129 6.49 -0.46 21.35
N GLY A 130 6.69 0.41 22.33
CA GLY A 130 6.14 1.77 22.33
C GLY A 130 6.59 2.59 21.11
N ARG A 131 7.87 2.50 20.73
CA ARG A 131 8.40 3.19 19.53
C ARG A 131 7.87 2.61 18.22
N LEU A 132 7.69 1.30 18.12
CA LEU A 132 7.08 0.66 16.96
C LEU A 132 5.62 1.10 16.79
N LEU A 133 4.85 1.12 17.89
CA LEU A 133 3.43 1.51 17.88
C LEU A 133 3.21 3.01 17.67
N THR A 134 4.24 3.84 17.82
CA THR A 134 4.15 5.30 17.64
C THR A 134 4.95 5.75 16.42
N VAL A 135 6.27 5.87 16.55
CA VAL A 135 7.17 6.36 15.50
C VAL A 135 7.13 5.44 14.27
N GLY A 136 7.28 4.13 14.47
CA GLY A 136 7.23 3.16 13.38
C GLY A 136 5.89 3.16 12.65
N PHE A 137 4.80 3.23 13.40
CA PHE A 137 3.44 3.36 12.86
C PHE A 137 3.28 4.64 12.02
N LEU A 138 3.69 5.81 12.53
CA LEU A 138 3.59 7.08 11.81
C LEU A 138 4.39 7.07 10.51
N PHE A 139 5.62 6.55 10.54
CA PHE A 139 6.43 6.38 9.33
C PHE A 139 5.76 5.41 8.33
N SER A 140 5.17 4.33 8.82
CA SER A 140 4.46 3.37 7.97
C SER A 140 3.23 3.99 7.30
N VAL A 141 2.44 4.76 8.06
CA VAL A 141 1.30 5.52 7.53
C VAL A 141 1.77 6.52 6.47
N LEU A 142 2.81 7.30 6.76
CA LEU A 142 3.33 8.30 5.81
C LEU A 142 3.88 7.66 4.54
N SER A 143 4.53 6.51 4.66
CA SER A 143 5.07 5.77 3.51
C SER A 143 3.94 5.19 2.66
N ALA A 144 2.97 4.50 3.29
CA ALA A 144 1.82 3.91 2.61
C ALA A 144 0.89 4.97 1.99
N PHE A 145 0.83 6.17 2.57
CA PHE A 145 0.01 7.26 2.07
C PHE A 145 0.31 7.61 0.61
N GLY A 146 1.58 7.60 0.20
CA GLY A 146 1.97 7.85 -1.19
C GLY A 146 1.35 6.85 -2.17
N GLU A 147 1.30 5.57 -1.79
CA GLU A 147 0.67 4.51 -2.58
C GLU A 147 -0.85 4.68 -2.59
N GLU A 148 -1.46 4.92 -1.43
CA GLU A 148 -2.91 5.10 -1.31
C GLU A 148 -3.42 6.28 -2.14
N LEU A 149 -2.70 7.41 -2.15
CA LEU A 149 -3.04 8.57 -2.97
C LEU A 149 -3.08 8.25 -4.46
N GLY A 150 -2.21 7.37 -4.95
CA GLY A 150 -2.19 6.94 -6.35
C GLY A 150 -3.24 5.89 -6.64
N TRP A 151 -3.16 4.74 -5.95
CA TRP A 151 -3.99 3.58 -6.22
C TRP A 151 -5.46 3.83 -5.93
N ARG A 152 -5.79 4.35 -4.75
CA ARG A 152 -7.18 4.56 -4.30
C ARG A 152 -7.64 5.98 -4.60
N GLY A 153 -6.72 6.95 -4.61
CA GLY A 153 -7.04 8.35 -4.93
C GLY A 153 -7.23 8.66 -6.42
N LEU A 154 -6.67 7.85 -7.34
CA LEU A 154 -6.85 8.04 -8.78
C LEU A 154 -7.16 6.76 -9.55
N MET A 155 -6.32 5.71 -9.43
CA MET A 155 -6.39 4.55 -10.31
C MET A 155 -7.74 3.82 -10.21
N MET A 156 -8.09 3.34 -9.01
CA MET A 156 -9.35 2.61 -8.81
C MET A 156 -10.61 3.45 -9.11
N PRO A 157 -10.69 4.75 -8.74
CA PRO A 157 -11.79 5.61 -9.16
C PRO A 157 -11.95 5.76 -10.67
N GLU A 158 -10.85 5.97 -11.42
CA GLU A 158 -10.92 6.10 -12.88
C GLU A 158 -11.23 4.75 -13.55
N MET A 159 -10.73 3.64 -13.00
CA MET A 159 -11.12 2.29 -13.42
C MET A 159 -12.62 2.08 -13.23
N ALA A 160 -13.18 2.40 -12.07
CA ALA A 160 -14.60 2.21 -11.78
C ALA A 160 -15.56 3.00 -12.69
N LYS A 161 -15.07 3.98 -13.47
CA LYS A 161 -15.87 4.67 -14.50
C LYS A 161 -16.03 3.86 -15.78
N ILE A 162 -15.20 2.84 -15.99
CA ILE A 162 -15.13 2.05 -17.22
C ILE A 162 -15.20 0.53 -17.01
N MET A 163 -15.26 0.07 -15.76
CA MET A 163 -15.39 -1.34 -15.39
C MET A 163 -16.23 -1.51 -14.13
N ASP A 164 -16.78 -2.70 -13.96
CA ASP A 164 -17.55 -3.10 -12.78
C ASP A 164 -16.64 -3.44 -11.59
N PHE A 165 -17.26 -3.76 -10.45
CA PHE A 165 -16.54 -4.14 -9.22
C PHE A 165 -15.52 -5.26 -9.43
N ARG A 166 -15.87 -6.27 -10.24
CA ARG A 166 -15.00 -7.43 -10.52
C ARG A 166 -13.77 -6.98 -11.30
N GLY A 167 -13.97 -6.16 -12.33
CA GLY A 167 -12.88 -5.58 -13.12
C GLY A 167 -11.95 -4.73 -12.26
N VAL A 168 -12.50 -3.83 -11.43
CA VAL A 168 -11.69 -2.95 -10.57
C VAL A 168 -10.85 -3.74 -9.58
N SER A 169 -11.47 -4.73 -8.91
CA SER A 169 -10.80 -5.57 -7.91
C SER A 169 -9.67 -6.39 -8.53
N LEU A 170 -9.95 -7.08 -9.65
CA LEU A 170 -8.99 -7.94 -10.32
C LEU A 170 -7.82 -7.14 -10.91
N TRP A 171 -8.11 -6.17 -11.79
CA TRP A 171 -7.06 -5.43 -12.47
C TRP A 171 -6.32 -4.50 -11.53
N GLY A 172 -6.99 -3.92 -10.53
CA GLY A 172 -6.34 -3.08 -9.52
C GLY A 172 -5.33 -3.90 -8.71
N GLY A 173 -5.70 -5.12 -8.33
CA GLY A 173 -4.82 -6.04 -7.61
C GLY A 173 -3.67 -6.54 -8.48
N LEU A 174 -3.92 -6.89 -9.75
CA LEU A 174 -2.87 -7.32 -10.68
C LEU A 174 -1.83 -6.23 -10.94
N ILE A 175 -2.27 -5.00 -11.19
CA ILE A 175 -1.37 -3.85 -11.40
C ILE A 175 -0.53 -3.63 -10.13
N TRP A 176 -1.16 -3.66 -8.95
CA TRP A 176 -0.47 -3.49 -7.68
C TRP A 176 0.51 -4.63 -7.37
N ALA A 177 0.18 -5.88 -7.75
CA ALA A 177 1.09 -7.01 -7.62
C ALA A 177 2.32 -6.84 -8.53
N VAL A 178 2.10 -6.50 -9.81
CA VAL A 178 3.17 -6.26 -10.80
C VAL A 178 4.08 -5.12 -10.37
N TYR A 179 3.53 -4.08 -9.73
CA TYR A 179 4.31 -2.99 -9.15
C TYR A 179 5.37 -3.49 -8.14
N HIS A 180 5.08 -4.56 -7.38
CA HIS A 180 6.02 -5.11 -6.41
C HIS A 180 7.01 -6.12 -7.00
N TYR A 181 6.76 -6.67 -8.19
CA TYR A 181 7.59 -7.75 -8.73
C TYR A 181 9.07 -7.39 -8.89
N PRO A 182 9.47 -6.18 -9.35
CA PRO A 182 10.88 -5.85 -9.49
C PRO A 182 11.67 -5.98 -8.17
N ILE A 183 11.10 -5.52 -7.06
CA ILE A 183 11.77 -5.63 -5.76
C ILE A 183 11.73 -7.06 -5.23
N ILE A 184 10.60 -7.78 -5.39
CA ILE A 184 10.49 -9.16 -4.93
C ILE A 184 11.50 -10.07 -5.64
N LEU A 185 11.64 -9.91 -6.95
CA LEU A 185 12.44 -10.79 -7.79
C LEU A 185 13.93 -10.45 -7.76
N PHE A 186 14.29 -9.17 -7.56
CA PHE A 186 15.66 -8.70 -7.82
C PHE A 186 16.35 -7.95 -6.68
N SER A 187 15.67 -7.56 -5.60
CA SER A 187 16.30 -6.78 -4.51
C SER A 187 16.55 -7.54 -3.21
N GLY A 188 16.21 -8.83 -3.18
CA GLY A 188 16.20 -9.62 -1.95
C GLY A 188 14.99 -9.35 -1.05
N TYR A 189 13.96 -8.64 -1.55
CA TYR A 189 12.69 -8.41 -0.85
C TYR A 189 11.78 -9.63 -0.94
N HIS A 190 12.22 -10.75 -0.36
CA HIS A 190 11.44 -11.98 -0.30
C HIS A 190 11.72 -12.73 1.01
N SER A 191 10.81 -13.64 1.36
CA SER A 191 11.00 -14.54 2.50
C SER A 191 12.11 -15.57 2.23
N SER A 192 12.42 -16.41 3.21
CA SER A 192 13.30 -17.59 3.03
C SER A 192 12.66 -18.72 2.21
N ALA A 193 11.37 -18.63 1.88
CA ALA A 193 10.71 -19.59 1.00
C ALA A 193 11.20 -19.46 -0.45
N PRO A 194 11.04 -20.52 -1.28
CA PRO A 194 11.38 -20.45 -2.71
C PRO A 194 10.70 -19.25 -3.39
N LEU A 195 11.47 -18.53 -4.22
CA LEU A 195 11.02 -17.25 -4.80
C LEU A 195 9.69 -17.40 -5.56
N TRP A 196 9.55 -18.44 -6.38
CA TRP A 196 8.32 -18.71 -7.14
C TRP A 196 7.09 -18.87 -6.23
N TYR A 197 7.25 -19.56 -5.10
CA TYR A 197 6.17 -19.80 -4.14
C TYR A 197 5.81 -18.49 -3.43
N GLY A 198 6.82 -17.76 -2.97
CA GLY A 198 6.64 -16.44 -2.35
C GLY A 198 5.92 -15.46 -3.27
N THR A 199 6.31 -15.39 -4.55
CA THR A 199 5.66 -14.52 -5.54
C THR A 199 4.20 -14.91 -5.76
N ILE A 200 3.87 -16.20 -5.93
CA ILE A 200 2.48 -16.64 -6.10
C ILE A 200 1.64 -16.28 -4.87
N MET A 201 2.12 -16.60 -3.66
CA MET A 201 1.39 -16.32 -2.42
C MET A 201 1.21 -14.82 -2.20
N PHE A 202 2.22 -14.01 -2.54
CA PHE A 202 2.12 -12.56 -2.53
C PHE A 202 1.03 -12.08 -3.48
N THR A 203 1.01 -12.55 -4.72
CA THR A 203 0.01 -12.16 -5.72
C THR A 203 -1.40 -12.54 -5.28
N LEU A 204 -1.61 -13.76 -4.76
CA LEU A 204 -2.90 -14.18 -4.23
C LEU A 204 -3.36 -13.29 -3.06
N THR A 205 -2.45 -12.95 -2.16
CA THR A 205 -2.72 -12.06 -1.02
C THR A 205 -3.11 -10.68 -1.50
N VAL A 206 -2.35 -10.10 -2.44
CA VAL A 206 -2.61 -8.78 -3.01
C VAL A 206 -3.95 -8.74 -3.75
N LEU A 207 -4.31 -9.80 -4.49
CA LEU A 207 -5.60 -9.91 -5.15
C LEU A 207 -6.74 -9.98 -4.12
N ALA A 208 -6.61 -10.80 -3.08
CA ALA A 208 -7.61 -10.88 -2.01
C ALA A 208 -7.80 -9.55 -1.30
N VAL A 209 -6.69 -8.88 -0.96
CA VAL A 209 -6.69 -7.54 -0.36
C VAL A 209 -7.33 -6.51 -1.31
N SER A 210 -7.07 -6.58 -2.61
CA SER A 210 -7.70 -5.71 -3.60
C SER A 210 -9.23 -5.84 -3.65
N ILE A 211 -9.76 -7.05 -3.42
CA ILE A 211 -11.21 -7.27 -3.29
C ILE A 211 -11.75 -6.61 -2.03
N VAL A 212 -11.11 -6.83 -0.86
CA VAL A 212 -11.51 -6.17 0.41
C VAL A 212 -11.45 -4.66 0.26
N PHE A 213 -10.45 -4.19 -0.46
CA PHE A 213 -10.28 -2.82 -0.78
C PHE A 213 -11.47 -2.30 -1.61
N ALA A 214 -11.71 -2.83 -2.81
CA ALA A 214 -12.89 -2.43 -3.58
C ALA A 214 -14.20 -2.57 -2.77
N TRP A 215 -14.25 -3.58 -1.89
CA TRP A 215 -15.09 -3.79 -0.71
C TRP A 215 -15.52 -2.53 0.04
N LEU A 216 -14.51 -1.97 0.69
CA LEU A 216 -14.60 -0.87 1.64
C LEU A 216 -15.06 0.43 0.98
N ARG A 217 -15.23 0.47 -0.34
CA ARG A 217 -15.84 1.58 -1.06
C ARG A 217 -17.37 1.55 -0.95
N PRO A 218 -18.01 2.51 -0.25
CA PRO A 218 -19.45 2.52 -0.11
C PRO A 218 -20.15 2.75 -1.46
N PRO A 219 -21.30 2.07 -1.68
CA PRO A 219 -22.17 2.36 -2.79
C PRO A 219 -22.66 3.82 -2.73
N GLY A 220 -22.56 4.54 -3.85
CA GLY A 220 -23.10 5.90 -3.97
C GLY A 220 -22.14 7.04 -3.61
N SER A 221 -20.84 6.78 -3.36
CA SER A 221 -19.85 7.85 -3.26
C SER A 221 -19.77 8.58 -4.62
N PRO A 222 -20.18 9.87 -4.73
CA PRO A 222 -19.85 10.65 -5.91
C PRO A 222 -18.33 10.63 -6.05
N GLY A 223 -17.80 10.69 -7.28
CA GLY A 223 -16.38 10.50 -7.61
C GLY A 223 -15.37 11.48 -7.01
N ASN A 224 -15.62 12.03 -5.81
CA ASN A 224 -14.87 13.06 -5.10
C ASN A 224 -14.51 12.68 -3.65
N SER A 225 -14.84 11.48 -3.14
CA SER A 225 -14.32 11.03 -1.84
C SER A 225 -13.39 9.82 -2.03
N ALA A 226 -12.11 10.02 -1.74
CA ALA A 226 -11.10 8.97 -1.55
C ALA A 226 -11.22 8.37 -0.15
N TRP A 227 -12.18 8.84 0.63
CA TRP A 227 -12.48 8.36 1.97
C TRP A 227 -13.95 7.99 2.06
N ALA A 228 -14.23 6.89 1.39
CA ALA A 228 -14.56 5.68 2.10
C ALA A 228 -14.14 4.52 1.18
N TRP A 229 -13.17 3.66 1.49
CA TRP A 229 -11.94 3.76 2.29
C TRP A 229 -12.00 4.45 3.66
#